data_AF-A0A9P1DPS2-F1
#
_entry.id   AF-A0A9P1DPS2-F1
#
_cell.length_a   1.000
_cell.length_b   1.000
_cell.length_c   1.000
_cell.angle_alpha   90.00
_cell.angle_beta   90.00
_cell.angle_gamma   90.00
#
_symmetry.space_group_name_H-M   'P 1'
#
loop_
_entity.id
_entity.type
_entity.pdbx_description
1 polymer ?
#
loop_
_entity_poly.entity_id
_entity_poly.type
_entity_poly.pdbx_seq_one_letter_code
_entity_poly.pdbx_strand_id
1 'polypeptide(L)'
;MEGPRIDTTVVKGFWQDQCYRNRRAAALRCSNGALRITGDGLSATFSEVLQVCSTRDAFAGVRANGELWTWNSLDAPELSDVQCLVATDGAFAARMRTGAVVTWGCEEKGGNCLQVRSDLVDVRQICSSRGAFAALTGSGRVVVWGQRESGGYLPSHRAARLQRVVRLVASSGAFAALTEGGTVLSWGSPQHGGELPQLTDVVEIYASYRAFAFRRSDGQVITWGGASPGGQRLFDLGARRLHGVVGSNAAFAGILEDDTVVTWGAHDECEGFDKVKHELFDVESLCSSSGAFAALRRDGAVRCWGDAALGGHGKAETATALVATLGAFAVLRSDGRVTCWGHRFSGGEPGSVAAQLTEVVLLTSSEVAFTALRADGTVLRWGHPYYTRCNLYPAE
;
A
#
# COMPACT_ATOMS: atom_id res chain seq x y z
N MET A 1 -4.64 -42.98 8.06
CA MET A 1 -4.79 -42.15 6.86
C MET A 1 -4.86 -40.72 7.32
N GLU A 2 -3.71 -40.06 7.34
CA GLU A 2 -3.61 -38.64 7.69
C GLU A 2 -4.25 -37.82 6.57
N GLY A 3 -5.19 -36.93 6.92
CA GLY A 3 -5.78 -35.98 5.99
C GLY A 3 -4.74 -34.97 5.49
N PRO A 4 -4.95 -34.37 4.31
CA PRO A 4 -3.98 -33.43 3.73
C PRO A 4 -3.76 -32.27 4.70
N ARG A 5 -2.51 -32.14 5.18
CA ARG A 5 -2.05 -30.97 5.92
C ARG A 5 -2.07 -29.77 4.96
N ILE A 6 -2.96 -28.82 5.23
CA ILE A 6 -3.06 -27.57 4.49
C ILE A 6 -1.87 -26.71 4.91
N ASP A 7 -0.92 -26.51 4.01
CA ASP A 7 0.21 -25.63 4.22
C ASP A 7 -0.28 -24.17 4.14
N THR A 8 -0.46 -23.54 5.30
CA THR A 8 -0.91 -22.16 5.45
C THR A 8 0.24 -21.17 5.37
N THR A 9 1.23 -21.41 4.52
CA THR A 9 2.27 -20.43 4.19
C THR A 9 1.63 -19.27 3.42
N VAL A 10 1.06 -18.34 4.20
CA VAL A 10 0.55 -17.03 3.81
C VAL A 10 1.65 -16.31 3.06
N VAL A 11 1.37 -15.84 1.85
CA VAL A 11 2.20 -14.84 1.16
C VAL A 11 2.12 -13.55 1.98
N LYS A 12 2.97 -13.44 3.01
CA LYS A 12 3.06 -12.33 3.97
C LYS A 12 3.62 -11.03 3.39
N GLY A 13 3.86 -10.92 2.08
CA GLY A 13 4.89 -9.99 1.60
C GLY A 13 4.50 -8.84 0.66
N PHE A 14 3.32 -8.82 0.03
CA PHE A 14 3.23 -8.04 -1.24
C PHE A 14 2.02 -7.11 -1.44
N TRP A 15 1.08 -7.05 -0.50
CA TRP A 15 -0.16 -6.29 -0.71
C TRP A 15 -0.16 -4.86 -0.14
N GLN A 16 0.81 -4.49 0.70
CA GLN A 16 0.76 -3.23 1.46
C GLN A 16 1.16 -1.97 0.68
N ASP A 17 1.96 -2.06 -0.38
CA ASP A 17 2.52 -0.84 -1.01
C ASP A 17 1.84 -0.38 -2.32
N GLN A 18 0.95 -1.18 -2.92
CA GLN A 18 0.43 -0.89 -4.27
C GLN A 18 -1.08 -1.09 -4.46
N CYS A 19 -1.78 -1.75 -3.52
CA CYS A 19 -3.23 -2.02 -3.62
C CYS A 19 -4.08 -1.03 -2.83
N TYR A 20 -3.71 0.25 -2.85
CA TYR A 20 -4.46 1.24 -2.09
C TYR A 20 -5.88 1.47 -2.62
N ARG A 21 -6.20 1.26 -3.91
CA ARG A 21 -7.32 2.03 -4.51
C ARG A 21 -8.21 1.25 -5.45
N ASN A 22 -9.18 0.50 -4.93
CA ASN A 22 -10.34 0.13 -5.74
C ASN A 22 -11.67 0.50 -5.06
N ARG A 23 -12.54 1.15 -5.83
CA ARG A 23 -13.92 1.48 -5.46
C ARG A 23 -14.87 0.29 -5.61
N ARG A 24 -14.50 -0.76 -6.37
CA ARG A 24 -15.42 -1.85 -6.72
C ARG A 24 -14.83 -3.27 -6.70
N ALA A 25 -13.52 -3.47 -6.80
CA ALA A 25 -12.96 -4.82 -6.76
C ALA A 25 -12.40 -5.20 -5.38
N ALA A 26 -12.64 -6.44 -4.98
CA ALA A 26 -11.92 -7.15 -3.94
C ALA A 26 -11.45 -8.46 -4.55
N ALA A 27 -10.16 -8.74 -4.45
CA ALA A 27 -9.56 -9.96 -4.94
C ALA A 27 -9.56 -10.99 -3.80
N LEU A 28 -10.18 -12.16 -4.01
CA LEU A 28 -10.32 -13.20 -2.99
C LEU A 28 -9.76 -14.54 -3.47
N ARG A 29 -8.88 -15.15 -2.66
CA ARG A 29 -8.32 -16.48 -2.86
C ARG A 29 -9.28 -17.54 -2.31
N CYS A 30 -9.80 -18.41 -3.17
CA CYS A 30 -10.65 -19.55 -2.83
C CYS A 30 -9.84 -20.77 -2.37
N SER A 31 -10.50 -21.67 -1.62
CA SER A 31 -9.94 -22.90 -1.05
C SER A 31 -9.40 -23.91 -2.07
N ASN A 32 -9.77 -23.77 -3.36
CA ASN A 32 -9.24 -24.55 -4.48
C ASN A 32 -8.03 -23.90 -5.17
N GLY A 33 -7.50 -22.80 -4.62
CA GLY A 33 -6.44 -22.04 -5.25
C GLY A 33 -6.90 -21.15 -6.41
N ALA A 34 -8.21 -20.91 -6.60
CA ALA A 34 -8.71 -19.94 -7.57
C ALA A 34 -8.84 -18.53 -6.99
N LEU A 35 -8.45 -17.50 -7.72
CA LEU A 35 -8.80 -16.12 -7.45
C LEU A 35 -10.20 -15.84 -8.03
N ARG A 36 -11.16 -15.52 -7.16
CA ARG A 36 -12.41 -14.88 -7.56
C ARG A 36 -12.28 -13.39 -7.34
N ILE A 37 -12.44 -12.64 -8.42
CA ILE A 37 -12.58 -11.18 -8.35
C ILE A 37 -14.04 -10.90 -8.61
N THR A 38 -14.73 -10.36 -7.62
CA THR A 38 -16.15 -10.05 -7.78
C THR A 38 -16.31 -8.79 -8.61
N GLY A 39 -16.61 -9.00 -9.89
CA GLY A 39 -16.94 -8.02 -10.92
C GLY A 39 -17.09 -8.80 -12.23
N ASP A 40 -18.33 -9.06 -12.65
CA ASP A 40 -18.75 -9.73 -13.90
C ASP A 40 -17.79 -10.77 -14.49
N GLY A 41 -17.87 -12.02 -13.99
CA GLY A 41 -17.56 -13.21 -14.79
C GLY A 41 -16.10 -13.67 -14.95
N LEU A 42 -15.11 -13.06 -14.29
CA LEU A 42 -13.71 -13.48 -14.42
C LEU A 42 -13.23 -14.33 -13.23
N SER A 43 -12.90 -15.60 -13.50
CA SER A 43 -12.16 -16.48 -12.58
C SER A 43 -10.77 -16.78 -13.13
N ALA A 44 -9.72 -16.52 -12.36
CA ALA A 44 -8.34 -16.91 -12.69
C ALA A 44 -7.77 -17.79 -11.56
N THR A 45 -6.98 -18.81 -11.86
CA THR A 45 -6.34 -19.64 -10.82
C THR A 45 -5.07 -18.99 -10.27
N PHE A 46 -4.92 -18.94 -8.94
CA PHE A 46 -3.87 -18.25 -8.19
C PHE A 46 -2.46 -18.74 -8.51
N SER A 47 -2.29 -20.00 -8.96
CA SER A 47 -1.00 -20.55 -9.38
C SER A 47 -0.36 -19.75 -10.51
N GLU A 48 -1.13 -18.92 -11.19
CA GLU A 48 -0.67 -18.13 -12.32
C GLU A 48 -0.68 -16.63 -12.04
N VAL A 49 -1.02 -16.06 -10.88
CA VAL A 49 -1.09 -14.59 -10.72
C VAL A 49 0.06 -14.08 -9.85
N LEU A 50 0.91 -13.20 -10.40
CA LEU A 50 2.06 -12.60 -9.71
C LEU A 50 1.71 -11.30 -9.01
N GLN A 51 0.94 -10.44 -9.66
CA GLN A 51 0.66 -9.09 -9.17
C GLN A 51 -0.72 -8.61 -9.64
N VAL A 52 -1.40 -7.81 -8.82
CA VAL A 52 -2.61 -7.08 -9.19
C VAL A 52 -2.48 -5.63 -8.74
N CYS A 53 -2.95 -4.70 -9.56
CA CYS A 53 -3.04 -3.27 -9.27
C CYS A 53 -4.43 -2.77 -9.66
N SER A 54 -4.86 -1.66 -9.04
CA SER A 54 -6.17 -1.08 -9.30
C SER A 54 -6.12 0.44 -9.41
N THR A 55 -6.97 0.96 -10.28
CA THR A 55 -7.35 2.37 -10.32
C THR A 55 -8.72 2.53 -9.64
N ARG A 56 -9.25 3.76 -9.61
CA ARG A 56 -10.60 4.00 -9.07
C ARG A 56 -11.67 3.14 -9.72
N ASP A 57 -11.55 2.90 -11.03
CA ASP A 57 -12.63 2.32 -11.83
C ASP A 57 -12.26 0.99 -12.51
N ALA A 58 -10.97 0.61 -12.53
CA ALA A 58 -10.47 -0.57 -13.23
C ALA A 58 -9.44 -1.34 -12.40
N PHE A 59 -9.11 -2.57 -12.82
CA PHE A 59 -7.93 -3.26 -12.32
C PHE A 59 -7.16 -3.93 -13.45
N ALA A 60 -5.89 -4.18 -13.19
CA ALA A 60 -4.98 -4.89 -14.06
C ALA A 60 -4.17 -5.87 -13.21
N GLY A 61 -3.89 -7.05 -13.72
CA GLY A 61 -2.99 -8.00 -13.09
C GLY A 61 -2.08 -8.67 -14.08
N VAL A 62 -1.02 -9.27 -13.54
CA VAL A 62 0.00 -9.97 -14.30
C VAL A 62 0.05 -11.41 -13.85
N ARG A 63 0.10 -12.29 -14.85
CA ARG A 63 0.27 -13.71 -14.62
C ARG A 63 1.74 -14.13 -14.50
N ALA A 64 2.02 -15.34 -14.01
CA ALA A 64 3.34 -15.92 -13.84
C ALA A 64 4.09 -16.07 -15.17
N ASN A 65 3.34 -16.31 -16.24
CA ASN A 65 3.84 -16.30 -17.62
C ASN A 65 4.15 -14.88 -18.15
N GLY A 66 3.83 -13.81 -17.40
CA GLY A 66 4.01 -12.41 -17.78
C GLY A 66 2.84 -11.81 -18.57
N GLU A 67 1.74 -12.53 -18.73
CA GLU A 67 0.55 -12.06 -19.46
C GLU A 67 -0.24 -11.03 -18.64
N LEU A 68 -0.62 -9.93 -19.27
CA LEU A 68 -1.51 -8.92 -18.71
C LEU A 68 -2.97 -9.37 -18.83
N TRP A 69 -3.73 -9.18 -17.77
CA TRP A 69 -5.19 -9.31 -17.80
C TRP A 69 -5.81 -8.10 -17.11
N THR A 70 -6.94 -7.62 -17.60
CA THR A 70 -7.58 -6.39 -17.10
C THR A 70 -9.08 -6.53 -17.01
N TRP A 71 -9.71 -5.62 -16.27
CA TRP A 71 -11.16 -5.49 -16.20
C TRP A 71 -11.55 -4.02 -16.12
N ASN A 72 -12.63 -3.69 -16.83
CA ASN A 72 -13.13 -2.32 -16.99
C ASN A 72 -12.03 -1.32 -17.44
N SER A 73 -11.08 -1.82 -18.25
CA SER A 73 -9.97 -1.07 -18.83
C SER A 73 -9.98 -1.28 -20.34
N LEU A 74 -10.93 -0.65 -21.03
CA LEU A 74 -11.21 -0.89 -22.46
C LEU A 74 -10.01 -0.57 -23.37
N ASP A 75 -9.11 0.31 -22.94
CA ASP A 75 -7.91 0.71 -23.70
C ASP A 75 -6.66 -0.08 -23.31
N ALA A 76 -6.80 -1.20 -22.59
CA ALA A 76 -5.65 -2.00 -22.18
C ALA A 76 -4.97 -2.67 -23.39
N PRO A 77 -3.64 -2.55 -23.53
CA PRO A 77 -2.90 -3.25 -24.56
C PRO A 77 -2.81 -4.75 -24.27
N GLU A 78 -2.73 -5.58 -25.30
CA GLU A 78 -2.35 -6.99 -25.15
C GLU A 78 -0.84 -7.06 -24.89
N LEU A 79 -0.46 -7.41 -23.66
CA LEU A 79 0.94 -7.52 -23.25
C LEU A 79 1.26 -8.94 -22.78
N SER A 80 2.38 -9.44 -23.28
CA SER A 80 3.10 -10.59 -22.74
C SER A 80 4.46 -10.12 -22.22
N ASP A 81 5.03 -10.81 -21.24
CA ASP A 81 6.32 -10.47 -20.62
C ASP A 81 6.33 -9.24 -19.68
N VAL A 82 5.19 -8.93 -19.07
CA VAL A 82 5.12 -7.93 -18.00
C VAL A 82 5.83 -8.45 -16.75
N GLN A 83 6.73 -7.63 -16.19
CA GLN A 83 7.45 -7.93 -14.96
C GLN A 83 6.80 -7.30 -13.73
N CYS A 84 6.32 -6.05 -13.85
CA CYS A 84 5.58 -5.39 -12.78
C CYS A 84 4.52 -4.44 -13.31
N LEU A 85 3.47 -4.23 -12.52
CA LEU A 85 2.45 -3.22 -12.72
C LEU A 85 2.51 -2.14 -11.65
N VAL A 86 2.14 -0.93 -12.01
CA VAL A 86 1.97 0.20 -11.10
C VAL A 86 0.73 0.97 -11.55
N ALA A 87 -0.06 1.48 -10.60
CA ALA A 87 -1.28 2.24 -10.91
C ALA A 87 -1.30 3.60 -10.22
N THR A 88 -1.88 4.61 -10.88
CA THR A 88 -2.35 5.86 -10.28
C THR A 88 -3.86 5.77 -10.01
N ASP A 89 -4.52 6.87 -9.69
CA ASP A 89 -5.98 6.87 -9.51
C ASP A 89 -6.75 6.54 -10.80
N GLY A 90 -6.13 6.68 -11.98
CA GLY A 90 -6.81 6.53 -13.27
C GLY A 90 -5.97 5.96 -14.41
N ALA A 91 -4.71 5.61 -14.18
CA ALA A 91 -3.84 5.06 -15.21
C ALA A 91 -2.99 3.91 -14.69
N PHE A 92 -2.46 3.12 -15.61
CA PHE A 92 -1.56 2.01 -15.35
C PHE A 92 -0.25 2.18 -16.09
N ALA A 93 0.82 1.64 -15.51
CA ALA A 93 2.13 1.50 -16.14
C ALA A 93 2.63 0.07 -15.93
N ALA A 94 2.98 -0.59 -17.03
CA ALA A 94 3.63 -1.90 -17.05
C ALA A 94 5.11 -1.73 -17.35
N ARG A 95 5.96 -2.36 -16.53
CA ARG A 95 7.38 -2.57 -16.84
C ARG A 95 7.56 -3.98 -17.38
N MET A 96 8.10 -4.08 -18.58
CA MET A 96 8.39 -5.36 -19.24
C MET A 96 9.71 -5.94 -18.72
N ARG A 97 9.96 -7.25 -18.87
CA ARG A 97 11.26 -7.83 -18.45
C ARG A 97 12.45 -7.26 -19.24
N THR A 98 12.19 -6.72 -20.44
CA THR A 98 13.16 -6.00 -21.27
C THR A 98 13.55 -4.62 -20.72
N GLY A 99 12.87 -4.13 -19.67
CA GLY A 99 13.02 -2.76 -19.16
C GLY A 99 12.21 -1.71 -19.91
N ALA A 100 11.42 -2.11 -20.93
CA ALA A 100 10.49 -1.21 -21.61
C ALA A 100 9.28 -0.87 -20.72
N VAL A 101 8.65 0.28 -20.99
CA VAL A 101 7.46 0.74 -20.26
C VAL A 101 6.30 0.94 -21.23
N VAL A 102 5.13 0.44 -20.85
CA VAL A 102 3.86 0.65 -21.54
C VAL A 102 2.85 1.25 -20.57
N THR A 103 2.18 2.32 -20.96
CA THR A 103 1.16 2.98 -20.13
C THR A 103 -0.19 3.01 -20.84
N TRP A 104 -1.27 2.97 -20.07
CA TRP A 104 -2.64 3.13 -20.58
C TRP A 104 -3.57 3.71 -19.51
N GLY A 105 -4.78 4.09 -19.91
CA GLY A 105 -5.78 4.74 -19.06
C GLY A 105 -5.76 6.26 -19.18
N CYS A 106 -6.20 6.96 -18.13
CA CYS A 106 -6.37 8.42 -18.14
C CYS A 106 -5.05 9.16 -18.43
N GLU A 107 -5.00 9.87 -19.55
CA GLU A 107 -3.82 10.61 -20.01
C GLU A 107 -3.33 11.64 -18.98
N GLU A 108 -4.24 12.42 -18.39
CA GLU A 108 -3.91 13.40 -17.34
C GLU A 108 -3.27 12.78 -16.10
N LYS A 109 -3.50 11.48 -15.87
CA LYS A 109 -2.97 10.70 -14.73
C LYS A 109 -1.79 9.82 -15.10
N GLY A 110 -1.18 10.05 -16.27
CA GLY A 110 0.02 9.36 -16.73
C GLY A 110 -0.24 8.13 -17.61
N GLY A 111 -1.46 7.98 -18.14
CA GLY A 111 -1.80 6.91 -19.10
C GLY A 111 -1.07 7.02 -20.44
N ASN A 112 -0.44 8.16 -20.73
CA ASN A 112 0.37 8.39 -21.92
C ASN A 112 1.80 8.79 -21.53
N CYS A 113 2.79 7.97 -21.89
CA CYS A 113 4.22 8.25 -21.69
C CYS A 113 4.97 8.60 -22.99
N LEU A 114 4.28 8.85 -24.11
CA LEU A 114 4.91 9.07 -25.43
C LEU A 114 5.93 10.22 -25.43
N GLN A 115 5.66 11.29 -24.68
CA GLN A 115 6.54 12.46 -24.58
C GLN A 115 7.89 12.15 -23.90
N VAL A 116 7.92 11.15 -23.03
CA VAL A 116 9.12 10.75 -22.26
C VAL A 116 9.66 9.38 -22.68
N ARG A 117 9.09 8.78 -23.73
CA ARG A 117 9.37 7.40 -24.14
C ARG A 117 10.83 7.19 -24.50
N SER A 118 11.49 8.17 -25.10
CA SER A 118 12.92 8.10 -25.43
C SER A 118 13.83 8.09 -24.21
N ASP A 119 13.36 8.59 -23.07
CA ASP A 119 14.13 8.62 -21.81
C ASP A 119 13.89 7.37 -20.96
N LEU A 120 12.81 6.62 -21.21
CA LEU A 120 12.45 5.38 -20.49
C LEU A 120 13.24 4.17 -21.03
N VAL A 121 14.56 4.19 -20.83
CA VAL A 121 15.49 3.14 -21.26
C VAL A 121 15.95 2.31 -20.06
N ASP A 122 15.91 0.98 -20.17
CA ASP A 122 16.32 0.03 -19.13
C ASP A 122 15.70 0.38 -17.76
N VAL A 123 14.38 0.56 -17.73
CA VAL A 123 13.70 0.96 -16.48
C VAL A 123 13.81 -0.17 -15.47
N ARG A 124 14.28 0.15 -14.25
CA ARG A 124 14.45 -0.80 -13.13
C ARG A 124 13.35 -0.70 -12.09
N GLN A 125 12.79 0.49 -11.91
CA GLN A 125 11.74 0.74 -10.92
C GLN A 125 10.75 1.76 -11.48
N ILE A 126 9.47 1.57 -11.17
CA ILE A 126 8.41 2.57 -11.39
C ILE A 126 7.69 2.75 -10.05
N CYS A 127 7.41 4.01 -9.70
CA CYS A 127 6.58 4.38 -8.56
C CYS A 127 5.42 5.26 -9.04
N SER A 128 4.32 5.26 -8.31
CA SER A 128 3.17 6.12 -8.58
C SER A 128 2.78 6.96 -7.37
N SER A 129 2.37 8.19 -7.68
CA SER A 129 1.54 9.01 -6.79
C SER A 129 0.06 8.86 -7.20
N ARG A 130 -0.83 9.72 -6.69
CA ARG A 130 -2.25 9.75 -7.10
C ARG A 130 -2.46 10.02 -8.58
N GLY A 131 -1.56 10.75 -9.23
CA GLY A 131 -1.78 11.22 -10.59
C GLY A 131 -0.55 11.24 -11.48
N ALA A 132 0.57 10.75 -11.01
CA ALA A 132 1.81 10.75 -11.77
C ALA A 132 2.61 9.48 -11.52
N PHE A 133 3.56 9.24 -12.41
CA PHE A 133 4.55 8.19 -12.28
C PHE A 133 5.95 8.79 -12.30
N ALA A 134 6.87 8.07 -11.65
CA ALA A 134 8.29 8.31 -11.72
C ALA A 134 9.00 6.98 -11.94
N ALA A 135 9.93 6.94 -12.88
CA ALA A 135 10.73 5.78 -13.23
C ALA A 135 12.21 6.02 -12.92
N LEU A 136 12.87 4.98 -12.41
CA LEU A 136 14.32 4.91 -12.26
C LEU A 136 14.88 4.05 -13.39
N THR A 137 15.74 4.64 -14.22
CA THR A 137 16.43 3.95 -15.31
C THR A 137 17.66 3.22 -14.81
N GLY A 138 18.18 2.29 -15.60
CA GLY A 138 19.37 1.52 -15.26
C GLY A 138 20.66 2.34 -15.22
N SER A 139 20.66 3.53 -15.85
CA SER A 139 21.72 4.52 -15.72
C SER A 139 21.64 5.34 -14.42
N GLY A 140 20.63 5.12 -13.58
CA GLY A 140 20.39 5.89 -12.35
C GLY A 140 19.79 7.28 -12.59
N ARG A 141 19.08 7.48 -13.71
CA ARG A 141 18.33 8.72 -14.00
C ARG A 141 16.86 8.55 -13.61
N VAL A 142 16.22 9.67 -13.29
CA VAL A 142 14.79 9.72 -12.98
C VAL A 142 14.02 10.34 -14.15
N VAL A 143 12.96 9.67 -14.58
CA VAL A 143 12.02 10.13 -15.62
C VAL A 143 10.64 10.22 -15.00
N VAL A 144 9.91 11.32 -15.21
CA VAL A 144 8.59 11.54 -14.59
C VAL A 144 7.56 11.93 -15.64
N TRP A 145 6.30 11.54 -15.42
CA TRP A 145 5.19 11.90 -16.30
C TRP A 145 3.84 11.85 -15.57
N GLY A 146 2.80 12.39 -16.20
CA GLY A 146 1.46 12.53 -15.63
C GLY A 146 1.20 13.90 -15.03
N GLN A 147 0.32 13.98 -14.03
CA GLN A 147 -0.15 15.24 -13.49
C GLN A 147 0.96 16.02 -12.78
N ARG A 148 1.22 17.25 -13.23
CA ARG A 148 2.22 18.18 -12.67
C ARG A 148 2.11 18.31 -11.15
N GLU A 149 0.91 18.61 -10.64
CA GLU A 149 0.65 18.83 -9.21
C GLU A 149 0.85 17.57 -8.34
N SER A 150 0.88 16.39 -8.96
CA SER A 150 1.14 15.11 -8.27
C SER A 150 2.58 14.61 -8.47
N GLY A 151 3.49 15.48 -8.96
CA GLY A 151 4.90 15.13 -9.18
C GLY A 151 5.25 14.64 -10.58
N GLY A 152 4.33 14.76 -11.55
CA GLY A 152 4.56 14.40 -12.95
C GLY A 152 5.44 15.38 -13.73
N TYR A 153 6.05 16.35 -13.04
CA TYR A 153 6.98 17.32 -13.62
C TYR A 153 8.17 17.53 -12.68
N LEU A 154 9.36 17.44 -13.25
CA LEU A 154 10.62 17.72 -12.57
C LEU A 154 11.43 18.73 -13.40
N PRO A 155 11.68 19.94 -12.89
CA PRO A 155 12.49 20.93 -13.59
C PRO A 155 13.90 20.41 -13.92
N SER A 156 14.43 20.76 -15.09
CA SER A 156 15.74 20.28 -15.59
C SER A 156 16.90 20.54 -14.62
N HIS A 157 16.93 21.71 -13.97
CA HIS A 157 17.97 22.04 -12.98
C HIS A 157 17.92 21.16 -11.72
N ARG A 158 16.74 20.63 -11.35
CA ARG A 158 16.61 19.65 -10.25
C ARG A 158 16.93 18.25 -10.74
N ALA A 159 16.45 17.89 -11.94
CA ALA A 159 16.75 16.61 -12.57
C ALA A 159 18.27 16.41 -12.77
N ALA A 160 19.00 17.47 -13.13
CA ALA A 160 20.46 17.43 -13.28
C ALA A 160 21.20 17.05 -11.99
N ARG A 161 20.62 17.35 -10.81
CA ARG A 161 21.17 17.00 -9.49
C ARG A 161 20.85 15.56 -9.08
N LEU A 162 19.88 14.91 -9.71
CA LEU A 162 19.52 13.50 -9.51
C LEU A 162 20.35 12.61 -10.43
N GLN A 163 21.63 12.46 -10.11
CA GLN A 163 22.51 11.49 -10.76
C GLN A 163 22.74 10.30 -9.84
N ARG A 164 22.89 9.11 -10.43
CA ARG A 164 23.18 7.87 -9.69
C ARG A 164 22.13 7.59 -8.60
N VAL A 165 20.86 7.76 -8.95
CA VAL A 165 19.75 7.43 -8.06
C VAL A 165 19.70 5.92 -7.84
N VAL A 166 19.59 5.51 -6.58
CA VAL A 166 19.56 4.10 -6.16
C VAL A 166 18.20 3.69 -5.63
N ARG A 167 17.38 4.64 -5.17
CA ARG A 167 16.04 4.36 -4.67
C ARG A 167 15.08 5.51 -4.98
N LEU A 168 13.88 5.14 -5.38
CA LEU A 168 12.76 6.03 -5.61
C LEU A 168 11.59 5.61 -4.71
N VAL A 169 10.91 6.57 -4.10
CA VAL A 169 9.69 6.33 -3.31
C VAL A 169 8.63 7.38 -3.62
N ALA A 170 7.37 7.06 -3.36
CA ALA A 170 6.24 7.95 -3.61
C ALA A 170 5.35 8.07 -2.37
N SER A 171 4.90 9.29 -2.09
CA SER A 171 3.72 9.54 -1.26
C SER A 171 2.50 9.72 -2.15
N SER A 172 1.33 10.06 -1.60
CA SER A 172 0.14 10.23 -2.45
C SER A 172 0.25 11.40 -3.44
N GLY A 173 1.08 12.41 -3.19
CA GLY A 173 1.19 13.58 -4.07
C GLY A 173 2.62 14.00 -4.44
N ALA A 174 3.64 13.28 -3.98
CA ALA A 174 5.03 13.64 -4.18
C ALA A 174 5.91 12.39 -4.34
N PHE A 175 7.16 12.62 -4.74
CA PHE A 175 8.20 11.61 -4.86
C PHE A 175 9.46 12.06 -4.13
N ALA A 176 10.26 11.09 -3.70
CA ALA A 176 11.60 11.33 -3.19
C ALA A 176 12.59 10.33 -3.81
N ALA A 177 13.77 10.81 -4.16
CA ALA A 177 14.85 10.01 -4.74
C ALA A 177 16.11 10.09 -3.89
N LEU A 178 16.71 8.93 -3.62
CA LEU A 178 17.99 8.76 -2.93
C LEU A 178 19.10 8.51 -3.95
N THR A 179 20.18 9.29 -3.88
CA THR A 179 21.39 9.05 -4.65
C THR A 179 22.35 8.11 -3.92
N GLU A 180 23.26 7.48 -4.65
CA GLU A 180 24.34 6.65 -4.10
C GLU A 180 25.22 7.42 -3.09
N GLY A 181 25.34 8.74 -3.25
CA GLY A 181 26.05 9.63 -2.32
C GLY A 181 25.25 10.04 -1.09
N GLY A 182 24.10 9.41 -0.81
CA GLY A 182 23.27 9.70 0.36
C GLY A 182 22.51 11.02 0.28
N THR A 183 22.41 11.63 -0.91
CA THR A 183 21.65 12.86 -1.10
C THR A 183 20.20 12.54 -1.45
N VAL A 184 19.26 13.31 -0.87
CA VAL A 184 17.84 13.19 -1.18
C VAL A 184 17.28 14.46 -1.78
N LEU A 185 16.48 14.30 -2.82
CA LEU A 185 15.63 15.36 -3.36
C LEU A 185 14.20 14.83 -3.47
N SER A 186 13.23 15.67 -3.09
CA SER A 186 11.80 15.40 -3.29
C SER A 186 11.14 16.41 -4.23
N TRP A 187 10.07 16.03 -4.91
CA TRP A 187 9.30 16.92 -5.79
C TRP A 187 7.82 16.51 -5.82
N GLY A 188 6.97 17.40 -6.33
CA GLY A 188 5.52 17.24 -6.34
C GLY A 188 4.84 18.15 -5.31
N SER A 189 3.69 17.73 -4.80
CA SER A 189 2.87 18.55 -3.89
C SER A 189 3.60 18.85 -2.58
N PRO A 190 3.71 20.13 -2.16
CA PRO A 190 4.32 20.51 -0.88
C PRO A 190 3.61 19.88 0.32
N GLN A 191 2.27 19.77 0.26
CA GLN A 191 1.46 19.16 1.32
C GLN A 191 1.72 17.66 1.51
N HIS A 192 2.39 17.03 0.54
CA HIS A 192 2.74 15.61 0.53
C HIS A 192 4.26 15.36 0.63
N GLY A 193 5.04 16.39 1.00
CA GLY A 193 6.49 16.30 1.19
C GLY A 193 7.33 16.62 -0.05
N GLY A 194 6.75 17.21 -1.10
CA GLY A 194 7.43 17.52 -2.37
C GLY A 194 8.45 18.65 -2.34
N GLU A 195 8.57 19.40 -1.25
CA GLU A 195 9.50 20.53 -1.11
C GLU A 195 10.54 20.32 -0.01
N LEU A 196 11.32 19.24 -0.10
CA LEU A 196 12.39 18.96 0.84
C LEU A 196 13.64 19.81 0.52
N PRO A 197 14.19 20.57 1.50
CA PRO A 197 15.54 21.11 1.40
C PRO A 197 16.53 19.96 1.22
N GLN A 198 17.58 20.11 0.40
CA GLN A 198 18.50 19.00 0.15
C GLN A 198 18.99 18.38 1.47
N LEU A 199 18.72 17.08 1.64
CA LEU A 199 19.26 16.29 2.75
C LEU A 199 20.45 15.48 2.25
N THR A 200 21.43 15.27 3.14
CA THR A 200 22.62 14.44 2.92
C THR A 200 22.71 13.38 4.00
N ASP A 201 23.62 12.42 3.79
CA ASP A 201 23.89 11.32 4.72
C ASP A 201 22.69 10.40 4.95
N VAL A 202 21.71 10.41 4.04
CA VAL A 202 20.54 9.54 4.12
C VAL A 202 20.91 8.16 3.62
N VAL A 203 20.55 7.13 4.38
CA VAL A 203 20.75 5.72 4.02
C VAL A 203 19.46 5.07 3.57
N GLU A 204 18.30 5.51 4.08
CA GLU A 204 17.01 4.93 3.77
C GLU A 204 15.89 5.98 3.70
N ILE A 205 14.90 5.70 2.85
CA ILE A 205 13.69 6.51 2.72
C ILE A 205 12.47 5.63 2.93
N TYR A 206 11.54 6.13 3.74
CA TYR A 206 10.21 5.59 3.97
C TYR A 206 9.16 6.61 3.53
N ALA A 207 8.01 6.12 3.07
CA ALA A 207 6.90 6.97 2.64
C ALA A 207 5.63 6.64 3.43
N SER A 208 4.84 7.67 3.70
CA SER A 208 3.47 7.55 4.18
C SER A 208 2.53 8.22 3.18
N TYR A 209 1.26 8.34 3.53
CA TYR A 209 0.29 8.91 2.62
C TYR A 209 0.55 10.41 2.32
N ARG A 210 1.03 11.22 3.29
CA ARG A 210 1.39 12.65 3.08
C ARG A 210 2.80 13.04 3.53
N ALA A 211 3.63 12.09 3.97
CA ALA A 211 4.96 12.41 4.47
C ALA A 211 6.01 11.41 3.97
N PHE A 212 7.26 11.79 4.15
CA PHE A 212 8.43 10.93 4.02
C PHE A 212 9.18 10.89 5.34
N ALA A 213 9.88 9.80 5.61
CA ALA A 213 10.86 9.71 6.68
C ALA A 213 12.22 9.30 6.09
N PHE A 214 13.27 10.03 6.48
CA PHE A 214 14.63 9.85 5.98
C PHE A 214 15.52 9.42 7.13
N ARG A 215 16.04 8.19 7.08
CA ARG A 215 17.02 7.73 8.07
C ARG A 215 18.41 8.11 7.62
N ARG A 216 19.12 8.85 8.46
CA ARG A 216 20.51 9.24 8.26
C ARG A 216 21.47 8.15 8.76
N SER A 217 22.72 8.22 8.32
CA SER A 217 23.78 7.28 8.68
C SER A 217 24.12 7.29 10.18
N ASP A 218 23.80 8.39 10.88
CA ASP A 218 23.95 8.56 12.32
C ASP A 218 22.79 7.94 13.14
N GLY A 219 21.76 7.40 12.48
CA GLY A 219 20.58 6.83 13.12
C GLY A 219 19.42 7.81 13.33
N GLN A 220 19.61 9.11 13.05
CA GLN A 220 18.54 10.08 13.13
C GLN A 220 17.54 9.89 11.99
N VAL A 221 16.26 9.97 12.31
CA VAL A 221 15.15 9.93 11.37
C VAL A 221 14.51 11.31 11.28
N ILE A 222 14.54 11.89 10.09
CA ILE A 222 13.90 13.17 9.77
C ILE A 222 12.57 12.87 9.08
N THR A 223 11.45 13.32 9.65
CA THR A 223 10.15 13.31 8.96
C THR A 223 9.87 14.62 8.25
N TRP A 224 9.30 14.54 7.04
CA TRP A 224 8.96 15.70 6.22
C TRP A 224 7.61 15.52 5.51
N GLY A 225 6.79 16.57 5.48
CA GLY A 225 5.44 16.54 4.92
C GLY A 225 4.34 16.55 5.99
N GLY A 226 3.07 16.53 5.58
CA GLY A 226 1.91 16.61 6.48
C GLY A 226 1.43 18.04 6.80
N ALA A 227 0.32 18.15 7.55
CA ALA A 227 -0.44 19.39 7.77
C ALA A 227 0.21 20.43 8.71
N SER A 228 1.42 20.19 9.19
CA SER A 228 2.17 21.17 9.98
C SER A 228 3.25 21.81 9.09
N PRO A 229 3.01 23.00 8.50
CA PRO A 229 4.07 23.75 7.85
C PRO A 229 5.18 24.00 8.88
N GLY A 230 6.36 23.38 8.68
CA GLY A 230 7.50 23.43 9.61
C GLY A 230 7.77 22.15 10.43
N GLY A 231 7.04 21.04 10.18
CA GLY A 231 7.07 19.80 10.98
C GLY A 231 8.32 18.91 10.86
N GLN A 232 9.53 19.47 11.00
CA GLN A 232 10.69 18.63 11.30
C GLN A 232 10.50 18.02 12.69
N ARG A 233 10.31 16.71 12.74
CA ARG A 233 10.48 15.95 13.98
C ARG A 233 11.66 15.02 13.80
N LEU A 234 12.66 15.24 14.63
CA LEU A 234 13.79 14.35 14.76
C LEU A 234 13.37 13.21 15.68
N PHE A 235 13.53 12.00 15.18
CA PHE A 235 13.38 10.78 15.97
C PHE A 235 14.72 10.04 15.95
N ASP A 236 15.25 9.72 17.12
CA ASP A 236 16.53 9.02 17.22
C ASP A 236 16.30 7.51 17.29
N LEU A 237 16.61 6.82 16.19
CA LEU A 237 16.58 5.36 16.13
C LEU A 237 17.86 4.76 16.73
N GLY A 238 18.93 5.55 16.86
CA GLY A 238 20.27 5.11 17.19
C GLY A 238 20.80 4.09 16.18
N ALA A 239 21.56 3.11 16.66
CA ALA A 239 22.08 2.02 15.84
C ALA A 239 21.03 0.97 15.44
N ARG A 240 19.78 1.09 15.91
CA ARG A 240 18.74 0.11 15.64
C ARG A 240 18.31 0.17 14.18
N ARG A 241 17.85 -0.97 13.66
CA ARG A 241 17.38 -1.13 12.28
C ARG A 241 15.92 -1.52 12.27
N LEU A 242 15.25 -1.10 11.21
CA LEU A 242 13.86 -1.39 10.94
C LEU A 242 13.81 -2.45 9.83
N HIS A 243 13.02 -3.50 10.02
CA HIS A 243 12.76 -4.48 8.96
C HIS A 243 11.33 -4.38 8.40
N GLY A 244 10.49 -3.50 8.97
CA GLY A 244 9.16 -3.18 8.45
C GLY A 244 8.73 -1.80 8.93
N VAL A 245 8.12 -1.00 8.04
CA VAL A 245 7.60 0.33 8.36
C VAL A 245 6.26 0.51 7.68
N VAL A 246 5.28 1.00 8.43
CA VAL A 246 3.98 1.43 7.91
C VAL A 246 3.78 2.91 8.20
N GLY A 247 3.13 3.61 7.27
CA GLY A 247 2.81 5.03 7.38
C GLY A 247 1.31 5.27 7.42
N SER A 248 0.86 6.23 8.21
CA SER A 248 -0.49 6.80 8.21
C SER A 248 -0.53 8.06 7.32
N ASN A 249 -1.31 9.10 7.67
CA ASN A 249 -1.23 10.39 6.97
C ASN A 249 0.12 11.07 7.20
N ALA A 250 0.55 11.22 8.45
CA ALA A 250 1.76 11.97 8.80
C ALA A 250 2.58 11.33 9.94
N ALA A 251 2.21 10.13 10.40
CA ALA A 251 2.98 9.32 11.34
C ALA A 251 3.45 8.01 10.71
N PHE A 252 4.36 7.37 11.42
CA PHE A 252 5.00 6.12 11.03
C PHE A 252 5.08 5.20 12.25
N ALA A 253 4.96 3.90 11.99
CA ALA A 253 5.26 2.85 12.93
C ALA A 253 6.22 1.86 12.28
N GLY A 254 7.22 1.41 13.02
CA GLY A 254 8.24 0.51 12.51
C GLY A 254 8.52 -0.64 13.46
N ILE A 255 8.77 -1.82 12.88
CA ILE A 255 9.23 -3.01 13.59
C ILE A 255 10.75 -3.03 13.55
N LEU A 256 11.35 -3.10 14.74
CA LEU A 256 12.78 -3.22 14.97
C LEU A 256 13.25 -4.66 14.77
N GLU A 257 14.55 -4.88 14.54
CA GLU A 257 15.14 -6.23 14.41
C GLU A 257 14.92 -7.15 15.64
N ASP A 258 14.57 -6.60 16.81
CA ASP A 258 14.20 -7.34 18.01
C ASP A 258 12.70 -7.63 18.12
N ASP A 259 11.95 -7.48 17.02
CA ASP A 259 10.50 -7.64 16.92
C ASP A 259 9.69 -6.67 17.82
N THR A 260 10.30 -5.61 18.36
CA THR A 260 9.61 -4.53 19.07
C THR A 260 9.20 -3.39 18.14
N VAL A 261 8.31 -2.51 18.59
CA VAL A 261 7.76 -1.42 17.77
C VAL A 261 8.23 -0.06 18.25
N VAL A 262 8.45 0.85 17.30
CA VAL A 262 8.62 2.28 17.55
C VAL A 262 7.67 3.09 16.68
N THR A 263 7.25 4.26 17.16
CA THR A 263 6.36 5.17 16.43
C THR A 263 6.91 6.59 16.45
N TRP A 264 6.77 7.30 15.34
CA TRP A 264 7.24 8.68 15.22
C TRP A 264 6.39 9.46 14.20
N GLY A 265 6.53 10.78 14.19
CA GLY A 265 5.76 11.68 13.31
C GLY A 265 4.71 12.50 14.06
N ALA A 266 3.53 12.71 13.46
CA ALA A 266 2.46 13.56 14.01
C ALA A 266 2.01 13.11 15.41
N HIS A 267 1.80 14.08 16.32
CA HIS A 267 1.55 13.82 17.74
C HIS A 267 0.24 13.08 17.99
N ASP A 268 -0.83 13.52 17.35
CA ASP A 268 -2.19 12.98 17.58
C ASP A 268 -2.30 11.52 17.09
N GLU A 269 -1.56 11.18 16.03
CA GLU A 269 -1.53 9.81 15.48
C GLU A 269 -0.58 8.87 16.26
N CYS A 270 0.36 9.42 17.04
CA CYS A 270 1.23 8.66 17.95
C CYS A 270 0.62 8.51 19.37
N GLU A 271 -0.54 9.12 19.63
CA GLU A 271 -1.14 9.13 20.96
C GLU A 271 -1.45 7.71 21.45
N GLY A 272 -1.24 7.46 22.74
CA GLY A 272 -1.53 6.16 23.36
C GLY A 272 -0.45 5.10 23.13
N PHE A 273 0.55 5.32 22.27
CA PHE A 273 1.65 4.38 22.07
C PHE A 273 2.39 4.08 23.39
N ASP A 274 2.64 5.09 24.22
CA ASP A 274 3.30 4.91 25.53
C ASP A 274 2.57 3.94 26.48
N LYS A 275 1.25 3.79 26.31
CA LYS A 275 0.44 2.87 27.13
C LYS A 275 0.57 1.43 26.66
N VAL A 276 0.81 1.20 25.37
CA VAL A 276 0.84 -0.14 24.76
C VAL A 276 2.25 -0.62 24.41
N LYS A 277 3.27 0.25 24.41
CA LYS A 277 4.64 -0.08 23.99
C LYS A 277 5.25 -1.29 24.70
N HIS A 278 4.93 -1.48 25.98
CA HIS A 278 5.43 -2.61 26.78
C HIS A 278 4.79 -3.95 26.40
N GLU A 279 3.69 -3.91 25.62
CA GLU A 279 2.98 -5.08 25.13
C GLU A 279 3.30 -5.38 23.66
N LEU A 280 4.15 -4.57 23.00
CA LEU A 280 4.52 -4.67 21.59
C LEU A 280 5.89 -5.33 21.41
N PHE A 281 5.92 -6.65 21.59
CA PHE A 281 7.07 -7.53 21.37
C PHE A 281 6.63 -8.76 20.55
N ASP A 282 7.57 -9.45 19.89
CA ASP A 282 7.25 -10.52 18.94
C ASP A 282 6.21 -10.08 17.90
N VAL A 283 6.30 -8.83 17.44
CA VAL A 283 5.36 -8.27 16.46
C VAL A 283 5.63 -8.89 15.11
N GLU A 284 4.60 -9.49 14.53
CA GLU A 284 4.65 -10.14 13.23
C GLU A 284 4.35 -9.16 12.09
N SER A 285 3.37 -8.29 12.28
CA SER A 285 2.96 -7.33 11.26
C SER A 285 2.34 -6.07 11.86
N LEU A 286 2.45 -4.98 11.11
CA LEU A 286 1.82 -3.70 11.39
C LEU A 286 0.81 -3.37 10.29
N CYS A 287 -0.24 -2.65 10.65
CA CYS A 287 -1.19 -2.02 9.74
C CYS A 287 -1.44 -0.58 10.19
N SER A 288 -1.74 0.29 9.24
CA SER A 288 -2.09 1.69 9.50
C SER A 288 -3.43 2.04 8.87
N SER A 289 -4.21 2.86 9.58
CA SER A 289 -5.28 3.66 9.00
C SER A 289 -4.74 5.08 8.73
N SER A 290 -5.60 6.02 8.36
CA SER A 290 -5.16 7.41 8.12
C SER A 290 -4.68 8.14 9.37
N GLY A 291 -4.97 7.64 10.58
CA GLY A 291 -4.55 8.28 11.83
C GLY A 291 -4.38 7.34 13.03
N ALA A 292 -4.38 6.02 12.81
CA ALA A 292 -4.16 5.04 13.85
C ALA A 292 -3.32 3.86 13.33
N PHE A 293 -2.82 3.06 14.25
CA PHE A 293 -2.00 1.89 13.96
C PHE A 293 -2.50 0.68 14.73
N ALA A 294 -2.26 -0.50 14.16
CA ALA A 294 -2.49 -1.77 14.82
C ALA A 294 -1.33 -2.73 14.55
N ALA A 295 -0.90 -3.45 15.58
CA ALA A 295 0.13 -4.47 15.53
C ALA A 295 -0.48 -5.84 15.81
N LEU A 296 -0.11 -6.83 15.01
CA LEU A 296 -0.40 -8.25 15.24
C LEU A 296 0.87 -8.93 15.73
N ARG A 297 0.81 -9.54 16.91
CA ARG A 297 1.89 -10.34 17.50
C ARG A 297 1.81 -11.79 17.04
N ARG A 298 2.94 -12.51 17.14
CA ARG A 298 3.03 -13.95 16.79
C ARG A 298 2.13 -14.86 17.64
N ASP A 299 1.76 -14.43 18.85
CA ASP A 299 0.78 -15.11 19.70
C ASP A 299 -0.69 -14.80 19.32
N GLY A 300 -0.88 -14.03 18.24
CA GLY A 300 -2.16 -13.57 17.74
C GLY A 300 -2.70 -12.33 18.43
N ALA A 301 -2.04 -11.80 19.48
CA ALA A 301 -2.54 -10.61 20.16
C ALA A 301 -2.48 -9.37 19.26
N VAL A 302 -3.59 -8.64 19.20
CA VAL A 302 -3.68 -7.37 18.49
C VAL A 302 -3.60 -6.20 19.47
N ARG A 303 -2.82 -5.17 19.15
CA ARG A 303 -2.72 -3.92 19.91
C ARG A 303 -2.84 -2.72 18.99
N CYS A 304 -3.62 -1.73 19.43
CA CYS A 304 -3.91 -0.53 18.65
C CYS A 304 -3.52 0.73 19.43
N TRP A 305 -3.16 1.78 18.70
CA TRP A 305 -2.91 3.11 19.25
C TRP A 305 -3.16 4.18 18.17
N GLY A 306 -3.13 5.45 18.55
CA GLY A 306 -3.49 6.60 17.72
C GLY A 306 -4.95 7.02 17.87
N ASP A 307 -5.50 7.68 16.85
CA ASP A 307 -6.84 8.28 16.91
C ASP A 307 -7.95 7.25 17.14
N ALA A 308 -8.69 7.42 18.24
CA ALA A 308 -9.84 6.63 18.63
C ALA A 308 -10.88 6.46 17.51
N ALA A 309 -11.22 7.56 16.83
CA ALA A 309 -12.25 7.59 15.79
C ALA A 309 -11.84 6.82 14.54
N LEU A 310 -10.53 6.62 14.34
CA LEU A 310 -9.93 5.90 13.22
C LEU A 310 -9.40 4.51 13.61
N GLY A 311 -9.77 4.02 14.80
CA GLY A 311 -9.51 2.66 15.25
C GLY A 311 -8.35 2.49 16.23
N GLY A 312 -7.77 3.57 16.73
CA GLY A 312 -6.66 3.54 17.70
C GLY A 312 -7.01 2.98 19.08
N HIS A 313 -8.28 2.72 19.36
CA HIS A 313 -8.76 2.09 20.61
C HIS A 313 -9.42 0.73 20.39
N GLY A 314 -8.96 0.01 19.36
CA GLY A 314 -9.37 -1.38 19.13
C GLY A 314 -9.18 -2.26 20.37
N LYS A 315 -10.11 -3.19 20.59
CA LYS A 315 -10.02 -4.14 21.70
C LYS A 315 -8.88 -5.13 21.45
N ALA A 316 -8.23 -5.56 22.52
CA ALA A 316 -7.28 -6.68 22.47
C ALA A 316 -8.03 -7.95 22.06
N GLU A 317 -7.66 -8.51 20.90
CA GLU A 317 -8.22 -9.76 20.39
C GLU A 317 -7.11 -10.68 19.90
N THR A 318 -7.40 -11.99 19.86
CA THR A 318 -6.53 -12.99 19.25
C THR A 318 -6.94 -13.19 17.80
N ALA A 319 -6.04 -12.88 16.88
CA ALA A 319 -6.27 -12.89 15.44
C ALA A 319 -5.19 -13.69 14.71
N THR A 320 -5.54 -14.21 13.54
CA THR A 320 -4.62 -14.83 12.58
C THR A 320 -4.30 -13.90 11.41
N ALA A 321 -5.13 -12.88 11.17
CA ALA A 321 -4.86 -11.84 10.17
C ALA A 321 -5.41 -10.49 10.63
N LEU A 322 -4.74 -9.42 10.21
CA LEU A 322 -5.07 -8.02 10.49
C LEU A 322 -5.06 -7.24 9.18
N VAL A 323 -6.12 -6.47 8.92
CA VAL A 323 -6.22 -5.57 7.76
C VAL A 323 -6.76 -4.20 8.16
N ALA A 324 -6.46 -3.18 7.36
CA ALA A 324 -6.89 -1.81 7.59
C ALA A 324 -7.51 -1.17 6.34
N THR A 325 -8.43 -0.24 6.57
CA THR A 325 -8.87 0.76 5.60
C THR A 325 -8.36 2.14 6.07
N LEU A 326 -8.68 3.22 5.35
CA LEU A 326 -8.30 4.57 5.74
C LEU A 326 -8.88 4.99 7.11
N GLY A 327 -9.89 4.33 7.64
CA GLY A 327 -10.46 4.72 8.93
C GLY A 327 -10.93 3.59 9.83
N ALA A 328 -10.67 2.33 9.48
CA ALA A 328 -11.12 1.19 10.28
C ALA A 328 -10.11 0.04 10.18
N PHE A 329 -10.25 -0.92 11.08
CA PHE A 329 -9.51 -2.16 11.08
C PHE A 329 -10.46 -3.35 11.14
N ALA A 330 -10.01 -4.49 10.63
CA ALA A 330 -10.69 -5.76 10.78
C ALA A 330 -9.68 -6.88 11.03
N VAL A 331 -10.07 -7.84 11.85
CA VAL A 331 -9.26 -9.01 12.20
C VAL A 331 -10.01 -10.29 11.87
N LEU A 332 -9.27 -11.26 11.33
CA LEU A 332 -9.73 -12.63 11.22
C LEU A 332 -9.26 -13.38 12.47
N ARG A 333 -10.20 -13.96 13.21
CA ARG A 333 -9.94 -14.75 14.40
C ARG A 333 -9.64 -16.20 14.02
N SER A 334 -8.97 -16.93 14.92
CA SER A 334 -8.68 -18.36 14.75
C SER A 334 -9.95 -19.24 14.68
N ASP A 335 -11.07 -18.75 15.20
CA ASP A 335 -12.39 -19.39 15.11
C ASP A 335 -13.14 -19.09 13.79
N GLY A 336 -12.50 -18.42 12.84
CA GLY A 336 -13.08 -18.05 11.55
C GLY A 336 -14.09 -16.90 11.61
N ARG A 337 -14.22 -16.21 12.74
CA ARG A 337 -15.05 -14.99 12.84
C ARG A 337 -14.24 -13.73 12.50
N VAL A 338 -14.94 -12.70 12.06
CA VAL A 338 -14.33 -11.38 11.82
C VAL A 338 -14.85 -10.37 12.83
N THR A 339 -13.93 -9.65 13.47
CA THR A 339 -14.24 -8.44 14.24
C THR A 339 -13.74 -7.23 13.46
N CYS A 340 -14.48 -6.14 13.46
CA CYS A 340 -14.03 -4.86 12.91
C CYS A 340 -14.36 -3.72 13.87
N TRP A 341 -13.59 -2.63 13.76
CA TRP A 341 -13.76 -1.44 14.59
C TRP A 341 -13.18 -0.20 13.88
N GLY A 342 -13.47 0.98 14.45
CA GLY A 342 -13.08 2.27 13.89
C GLY A 342 -14.26 2.97 13.20
N HIS A 343 -13.97 3.80 12.21
CA HIS A 343 -14.95 4.66 11.58
C HIS A 343 -16.03 3.85 10.83
N ARG A 344 -17.30 4.11 11.17
CA ARG A 344 -18.46 3.37 10.64
C ARG A 344 -18.54 3.34 9.12
N PHE A 345 -18.24 4.46 8.45
CA PHE A 345 -18.31 4.53 6.98
C PHE A 345 -17.09 3.94 6.30
N SER A 346 -16.06 3.54 7.04
CA SER A 346 -14.85 2.91 6.52
C SER A 346 -14.80 1.41 6.81
N GLY A 347 -15.93 0.83 7.27
CA GLY A 347 -16.03 -0.60 7.58
C GLY A 347 -15.82 -0.95 9.06
N GLY A 348 -15.76 0.06 9.94
CA GLY A 348 -15.70 -0.17 11.39
C GLY A 348 -16.96 -0.83 11.97
N GLU A 349 -18.07 -0.80 11.22
CA GLU A 349 -19.29 -1.54 11.54
C GLU A 349 -19.69 -2.41 10.33
N PRO A 350 -19.94 -3.72 10.50
CA PRO A 350 -20.28 -4.60 9.41
C PRO A 350 -21.76 -4.53 8.99
N GLY A 351 -22.61 -3.86 9.78
CA GLY A 351 -24.01 -3.64 9.43
C GLY A 351 -24.76 -4.95 9.14
N SER A 352 -25.43 -5.04 7.99
CA SER A 352 -26.28 -6.18 7.62
C SER A 352 -25.54 -7.50 7.43
N VAL A 353 -24.23 -7.49 7.18
CA VAL A 353 -23.45 -8.73 7.00
C VAL A 353 -22.85 -9.25 8.31
N ALA A 354 -23.05 -8.57 9.44
CA ALA A 354 -22.46 -8.92 10.74
C ALA A 354 -22.71 -10.37 11.14
N ALA A 355 -23.94 -10.86 10.97
CA ALA A 355 -24.31 -12.23 11.33
C ALA A 355 -23.71 -13.31 10.40
N GLN A 356 -23.23 -12.92 9.22
CA GLN A 356 -22.68 -13.82 8.21
C GLN A 356 -21.15 -13.91 8.26
N LEU A 357 -20.48 -13.09 9.09
CA LEU A 357 -19.02 -13.05 9.23
C LEU A 357 -18.49 -14.21 10.09
N THR A 358 -18.81 -15.43 9.68
CA THR A 358 -18.40 -16.70 10.29
C THR A 358 -17.81 -17.62 9.22
N GLU A 359 -16.90 -18.51 9.62
CA GLU A 359 -16.19 -19.42 8.71
C GLU A 359 -15.45 -18.66 7.59
N VAL A 360 -14.95 -17.48 7.91
CA VAL A 360 -14.13 -16.67 7.01
C VAL A 360 -12.75 -17.30 6.92
N VAL A 361 -12.27 -17.45 5.69
CA VAL A 361 -10.94 -18.03 5.38
C VAL A 361 -9.98 -16.98 4.84
N LEU A 362 -10.49 -15.84 4.37
CA LEU A 362 -9.68 -14.74 3.87
C LEU A 362 -10.37 -13.41 4.15
N LEU A 363 -9.56 -12.43 4.54
CA LEU A 363 -9.98 -11.06 4.79
C LEU A 363 -9.07 -10.09 4.02
N THR A 364 -9.65 -9.13 3.33
CA THR A 364 -8.94 -8.11 2.55
C THR A 364 -9.64 -6.74 2.67
N SER A 365 -8.98 -5.67 2.24
CA SER A 365 -9.48 -4.30 2.32
C SER A 365 -9.23 -3.49 1.05
N SER A 366 -10.01 -2.43 0.89
CA SER A 366 -9.75 -1.29 -0.01
C SER A 366 -9.61 0.00 0.82
N GLU A 367 -9.57 1.20 0.20
CA GLU A 367 -9.46 2.46 0.95
C GLU A 367 -10.53 2.62 2.05
N VAL A 368 -11.75 2.10 1.86
CA VAL A 368 -12.88 2.38 2.78
C VAL A 368 -13.87 1.22 2.93
N ALA A 369 -13.52 0.04 2.45
CA ALA A 369 -14.36 -1.16 2.54
C ALA A 369 -13.52 -2.40 2.83
N PHE A 370 -14.12 -3.35 3.53
CA PHE A 370 -13.55 -4.68 3.75
C PHE A 370 -14.28 -5.71 2.92
N THR A 371 -13.58 -6.78 2.58
CA THR A 371 -14.17 -7.94 1.94
C THR A 371 -13.68 -9.22 2.60
N ALA A 372 -14.61 -10.12 2.90
CA ALA A 372 -14.35 -11.43 3.47
C ALA A 372 -14.79 -12.52 2.49
N LEU A 373 -14.00 -13.59 2.41
CA LEU A 373 -14.37 -14.83 1.76
C LEU A 373 -14.66 -15.89 2.81
N ARG A 374 -15.83 -16.50 2.72
CA ARG A 374 -16.22 -17.65 3.54
C ARG A 374 -15.73 -18.96 2.94
N ALA A 375 -15.62 -20.00 3.77
CA ALA A 375 -15.22 -21.34 3.37
C ALA A 375 -16.15 -21.94 2.29
N ASP A 376 -17.42 -21.54 2.27
CA ASP A 376 -18.43 -21.94 1.27
C ASP A 376 -18.29 -21.20 -0.08
N GLY A 377 -17.33 -20.27 -0.20
CA GLY A 377 -17.09 -19.47 -1.40
C GLY A 377 -17.93 -18.19 -1.50
N THR A 378 -18.76 -17.89 -0.50
CA THR A 378 -19.53 -16.65 -0.41
C THR A 378 -18.61 -15.46 -0.16
N VAL A 379 -18.84 -14.37 -0.88
CA VAL A 379 -18.12 -13.10 -0.75
C VAL A 379 -18.98 -12.08 -0.04
N LEU A 380 -18.49 -11.56 1.08
CA LEU A 380 -19.16 -10.55 1.89
C LEU A 380 -18.37 -9.24 1.85
N ARG A 381 -19.06 -8.11 1.64
CA ARG A 381 -18.43 -6.78 1.58
C ARG A 381 -19.16 -5.80 2.46
N TRP A 382 -18.41 -4.99 3.21
CA TRP A 382 -18.98 -3.93 4.06
C TRP A 382 -18.07 -2.71 4.13
N GLY A 383 -18.59 -1.61 4.68
CA GLY A 383 -17.97 -0.28 4.64
C GLY A 383 -18.83 0.72 3.88
N HIS A 384 -18.19 1.71 3.24
CA HIS A 384 -18.89 2.86 2.67
C HIS A 384 -19.99 2.44 1.67
N PRO A 385 -21.23 2.97 1.78
CA PRO A 385 -22.39 2.50 1.00
C PRO A 385 -22.22 2.53 -0.51
N TYR A 386 -21.46 3.48 -1.04
CA TYR A 386 -21.20 3.56 -2.49
C TYR A 386 -20.32 2.41 -3.00
N TYR A 387 -19.57 1.73 -2.12
CA TYR A 387 -18.64 0.66 -2.47
C TYR A 387 -19.12 -0.72 -2.01
N THR A 388 -20.23 -0.80 -1.28
CA THR A 388 -20.85 -2.06 -0.82
C THR A 388 -22.11 -2.42 -1.63
N ARG A 389 -22.57 -1.54 -2.53
CA ARG A 389 -23.77 -1.76 -3.37
C ARG A 389 -23.64 -2.85 -4.45
N CYS A 390 -22.52 -3.56 -4.53
CA CYS A 390 -22.37 -4.74 -5.37
C CYS A 390 -22.75 -6.03 -4.63
N ASN A 391 -23.86 -6.03 -3.88
CA ASN A 391 -24.53 -7.29 -3.54
C ASN A 391 -25.14 -7.81 -4.84
N LEU A 392 -24.34 -8.60 -5.56
CA LEU A 392 -24.78 -9.34 -6.73
C LEU A 392 -25.96 -10.22 -6.30
N TYR A 393 -27.06 -10.08 -7.01
CA TYR A 393 -28.10 -11.10 -7.06
C TYR A 393 -27.44 -12.46 -7.36
N PRO A 394 -27.95 -13.57 -6.81
CA PRO A 394 -27.45 -14.88 -7.19
C PRO A 394 -27.52 -15.02 -8.71
N ALA A 395 -26.43 -15.51 -9.31
CA ALA A 395 -26.42 -15.88 -10.71
C ALA A 395 -27.44 -17.01 -10.91
N GLU A 396 -28.45 -16.78 -11.76
CA GLU A 396 -29.25 -17.84 -12.36
C GLU A 396 -28.47 -18.56 -13.47
#